data_AF-A0A0K0DYK4-F1
#
_entry.id   AF-A0A0K0DYK4-F1
#
_cell.length_a   1.000
_cell.length_b   1.000
_cell.length_c   1.000
_cell.angle_alpha   90.00
_cell.angle_beta   90.00
_cell.angle_gamma   90.00
#
_symmetry.space_group_name_H-M   'P 1'
#
loop_
_entity.id
_entity.type
_entity.pdbx_description
1 polymer ?
#
loop_
_entity_poly.entity_id
_entity_poly.type
_entity_poly.pdbx_seq_one_letter_code
_entity_poly.pdbx_strand_id
1 'polypeptide(L)'
;MIILNLILYVYINLYLLEGKVVYERYKRNNTTEIDTENEIMPETINYMCGTGIISSWISKTIAKPCGTSALNNCCLDHDVCYDDPRTDQGKCDNNFCNCIWNNYSNSKYCARWLYLTHCTTVKVLGYFPLIAARKITTREQFIDGINDFKTNEKTYLDEDKKINFTKREYLVKTVES
;
A
#
# COMPACT_ATOMS: atom_id res chain seq x y z
N MET A 1 36.38 8.23 -10.80
CA MET A 1 36.52 8.61 -9.37
C MET A 1 35.49 9.64 -8.91
N ILE A 2 35.26 10.74 -9.64
CA ILE A 2 34.32 11.81 -9.21
C ILE A 2 32.89 11.30 -8.97
N ILE A 3 32.37 10.44 -9.86
CA ILE A 3 31.00 9.90 -9.74
C ILE A 3 30.84 9.03 -8.49
N LEU A 4 31.85 8.20 -8.17
CA LEU A 4 31.81 7.34 -6.98
C LEU A 4 31.80 8.18 -5.70
N ASN A 5 32.59 9.25 -5.65
CA ASN A 5 32.61 10.18 -4.51
C ASN A 5 31.27 10.93 -4.35
N LEU A 6 30.63 11.32 -5.45
CA LEU A 6 29.29 11.93 -5.41
C LEU A 6 28.24 10.95 -4.87
N ILE A 7 28.26 9.69 -5.33
CA ILE A 7 27.35 8.65 -4.83
C ILE A 7 27.59 8.42 -3.32
N LEU A 8 28.85 8.30 -2.90
CA LEU A 8 29.21 8.10 -1.51
C LEU A 8 28.78 9.29 -0.63
N TYR A 9 28.98 10.52 -1.12
CA TYR A 9 28.59 11.74 -0.41
C TYR A 9 27.08 11.83 -0.24
N VAL A 10 26.30 11.56 -1.30
CA VAL A 10 24.83 11.51 -1.22
C VAL A 10 24.38 10.44 -0.22
N TYR A 11 25.02 9.26 -0.23
CA TYR A 11 24.72 8.18 0.70
C TYR A 11 25.01 8.55 2.16
N ILE A 12 26.15 9.18 2.45
CA ILE A 12 26.51 9.64 3.79
C ILE A 12 25.52 10.71 4.29
N ASN A 13 25.16 11.69 3.45
CA ASN A 13 24.22 12.73 3.84
C ASN A 13 22.81 12.16 4.09
N LEU A 14 22.37 11.17 3.30
CA LEU A 14 21.13 10.43 3.55
C LEU A 14 21.16 9.68 4.88
N TYR A 15 22.30 9.09 5.25
CA TYR A 15 22.48 8.38 6.51
C TYR A 15 22.46 9.32 7.72
N LEU A 16 23.06 10.52 7.60
CA LEU A 16 23.13 11.48 8.71
C LEU A 16 21.81 12.24 8.95
N LEU A 17 20.86 12.16 8.02
CA LEU A 17 19.55 12.80 8.08
C LEU A 17 18.48 11.96 8.81
N GLU A 18 18.87 10.93 9.57
CA GLU A 18 17.97 10.13 10.42
C GLU A 18 17.22 11.02 11.44
N GLY A 19 16.14 11.64 10.97
CA GLY A 19 15.18 12.34 11.81
C GLY A 19 14.40 11.30 12.59
N LYS A 20 14.52 11.32 13.91
CA LYS A 20 13.60 10.58 14.79
C LYS A 20 12.21 11.18 14.64
N VAL A 21 11.35 10.55 13.85
CA VAL A 21 9.91 10.84 13.84
C VAL A 21 9.23 9.75 14.67
N VAL A 22 8.71 10.16 15.82
CA VAL A 22 7.90 9.30 16.71
C VAL A 22 6.45 9.40 16.22
N TYR A 23 5.84 8.25 15.92
CA TYR A 23 4.47 8.16 15.39
C TYR A 23 3.56 7.47 16.40
N GLU A 24 2.45 8.13 16.74
CA GLU A 24 1.35 7.53 17.51
C GLU A 24 0.29 6.95 16.56
N ARG A 25 0.04 5.64 16.66
CA ARG A 25 -0.97 4.93 15.86
C ARG A 25 -2.33 5.07 16.54
N TYR A 26 -3.22 5.92 16.03
CA TYR A 26 -4.60 6.00 16.53
C TYR A 26 -5.43 4.84 15.94
N LYS A 27 -5.58 3.74 16.69
CA LYS A 27 -6.47 2.64 16.33
C LYS A 27 -7.92 3.11 16.53
N ARG A 28 -8.71 3.15 15.46
CA ARG A 28 -10.16 3.38 15.56
C ARG A 28 -10.79 2.23 16.38
N ASN A 29 -11.33 2.58 17.55
CA ASN A 29 -12.00 1.78 18.59
C ASN A 29 -12.84 0.59 18.04
N ASN A 30 -13.00 -0.55 18.73
CA ASN A 30 -13.23 -0.77 20.17
C ASN A 30 -12.40 -1.93 20.74
N THR A 31 -12.08 -1.78 22.02
CA THR A 31 -11.53 -2.77 22.97
C THR A 31 -10.05 -3.14 22.85
N THR A 32 -9.38 -3.00 24.00
CA THR A 32 -8.00 -3.36 24.37
C THR A 32 -6.90 -2.37 23.95
N GLU A 33 -6.56 -1.56 24.96
CA GLU A 33 -5.29 -0.86 25.20
C GLU A 33 -4.12 -1.79 24.85
N ILE A 34 -3.30 -1.42 23.86
CA ILE A 34 -2.06 -2.14 23.53
C ILE A 34 -0.93 -1.17 23.78
N ASP A 35 -0.07 -1.54 24.73
CA ASP A 35 1.12 -0.82 25.17
C ASP A 35 2.04 -0.52 23.98
N THR A 36 2.32 0.75 23.75
CA THR A 36 3.07 1.28 22.59
C THR A 36 4.59 1.20 22.72
N GLU A 37 5.12 0.39 23.66
CA GLU A 37 6.56 0.27 23.86
C GLU A 37 7.14 -0.91 23.08
N ASN A 38 7.86 -0.60 22.00
CA ASN A 38 8.84 -1.49 21.34
C ASN A 38 8.32 -2.68 20.52
N GLU A 39 7.26 -2.52 19.71
CA GLU A 39 7.01 -3.47 18.62
C GLU A 39 8.08 -3.35 17.52
N ILE A 40 9.18 -4.10 17.68
CA ILE A 40 10.06 -4.52 16.58
C ILE A 40 9.24 -5.49 15.74
N MET A 41 8.43 -4.95 14.84
CA MET A 41 7.58 -5.75 13.97
C MET A 41 8.48 -6.59 13.03
N PRO A 42 8.35 -7.94 13.01
CA PRO A 42 9.24 -8.81 12.24
C PRO A 42 9.24 -8.43 10.76
N GLU A 43 10.42 -8.35 10.15
CA GLU A 43 10.67 -7.81 8.80
C GLU A 43 9.88 -8.44 7.65
N THR A 44 9.15 -9.53 7.90
CA THR A 44 8.31 -10.21 6.91
C THR A 44 6.84 -9.81 6.94
N ILE A 45 6.38 -9.01 7.90
CA ILE A 45 5.03 -8.42 7.81
C ILE A 45 5.11 -7.28 6.79
N ASN A 46 4.78 -7.66 5.55
CA ASN A 46 5.17 -7.10 4.26
C ASN A 46 5.13 -5.57 4.15
N TYR A 47 6.29 -4.97 3.85
CA TYR A 47 6.30 -3.66 3.21
C TYR A 47 5.76 -3.81 1.78
N MET A 48 4.58 -3.24 1.52
CA MET A 48 3.78 -3.45 0.30
C MET A 48 3.87 -2.30 -0.70
N CYS A 49 4.56 -1.19 -0.38
CA CYS A 49 4.75 -0.12 -1.35
C CYS A 49 5.58 -0.58 -2.55
N GLY A 50 4.95 -0.91 -3.66
CA GLY A 50 5.60 -1.35 -4.88
C GLY A 50 4.81 -2.47 -5.54
N THR A 51 5.10 -2.74 -6.80
CA THR A 51 4.40 -3.76 -7.60
C THR A 51 5.03 -5.15 -7.53
N GLY A 52 6.14 -5.30 -6.81
CA GLY A 52 6.87 -6.55 -6.67
C GLY A 52 8.08 -6.40 -5.74
N ILE A 53 8.85 -7.48 -5.58
CA ILE A 53 9.94 -7.55 -4.58
C ILE A 53 10.99 -6.44 -4.77
N ILE A 54 11.42 -6.21 -6.01
CA ILE A 54 12.45 -5.21 -6.32
C ILE A 54 11.93 -3.79 -6.09
N SER A 55 10.74 -3.46 -6.61
CA SER A 55 10.16 -2.12 -6.44
C SER A 55 9.80 -1.84 -4.98
N SER A 56 9.36 -2.86 -4.23
CA SER A 56 9.15 -2.80 -2.79
C SER A 56 10.44 -2.51 -2.02
N TRP A 57 11.52 -3.23 -2.32
CA TRP A 57 12.82 -2.98 -1.71
C TRP A 57 13.35 -1.56 -2.01
N ILE A 58 13.23 -1.09 -3.25
CA ILE A 58 13.63 0.28 -3.64
C ILE A 58 12.82 1.31 -2.88
N SER A 59 11.49 1.17 -2.85
CA SER A 59 10.60 2.07 -2.13
C SER A 59 10.96 2.11 -0.63
N LYS A 60 11.15 0.95 0.01
CA LYS A 60 11.54 0.85 1.43
C LYS A 60 12.84 1.59 1.69
N THR A 61 13.83 1.42 0.80
CA THR A 61 15.14 2.06 0.91
C THR A 61 15.05 3.57 0.79
N ILE A 62 14.29 4.09 -0.19
CA ILE A 62 14.08 5.53 -0.38
C ILE A 62 13.36 6.16 0.82
N ALA A 63 12.42 5.43 1.42
CA ALA A 63 11.60 5.91 2.52
C ALA A 63 12.24 5.77 3.91
N LYS A 64 13.27 4.92 4.05
CA LYS A 64 13.89 4.60 5.34
C LYS A 64 14.26 5.82 6.20
N PRO A 65 14.88 6.90 5.66
CA PRO A 65 15.25 8.08 6.46
C PRO A 65 14.06 8.85 7.03
N CYS A 66 12.86 8.65 6.47
CA CYS A 66 11.63 9.31 6.90
C CYS A 66 10.74 8.41 7.75
N GLY A 67 11.06 7.12 7.89
CA GLY A 67 10.17 6.11 8.44
C GLY A 67 9.24 5.53 7.38
N THR A 68 9.10 4.21 7.40
CA THR A 68 8.41 3.43 6.36
C THR A 68 6.96 3.09 6.69
N SER A 69 6.58 3.06 7.97
CA SER A 69 5.27 2.56 8.40
C SER A 69 4.10 3.40 7.87
N ALA A 70 4.16 4.73 8.01
CA ALA A 70 3.09 5.60 7.55
C ALA A 70 2.94 5.57 6.01
N LEU A 71 4.07 5.57 5.29
CA LEU A 71 4.06 5.40 3.84
C LEU A 71 3.47 4.05 3.42
N ASN A 72 3.81 2.96 4.13
CA ASN A 72 3.26 1.64 3.86
C ASN A 72 1.73 1.62 4.00
N ASN A 73 1.19 2.30 5.02
CA ASN A 73 -0.26 2.44 5.17
C ASN A 73 -0.88 3.19 3.99
N CYS A 74 -0.24 4.28 3.53
CA CYS A 74 -0.70 4.96 2.33
C CYS A 74 -0.72 4.03 1.10
N CYS A 75 0.29 3.16 0.94
CA CYS A 75 0.34 2.22 -0.17
C CYS A 75 -0.76 1.15 -0.09
N LEU A 76 -1.01 0.60 1.11
CA LEU A 76 -2.10 -0.34 1.32
C LEU A 76 -3.46 0.28 0.93
N ASP A 77 -3.74 1.50 1.40
CA ASP A 77 -4.97 2.21 1.04
C ASP A 77 -5.06 2.51 -0.46
N HIS A 78 -3.93 2.74 -1.12
CA HIS A 78 -3.84 2.99 -2.57
C HIS A 78 -4.11 1.74 -3.39
N ASP A 79 -3.50 0.61 -3.03
CA ASP A 79 -3.73 -0.69 -3.67
C ASP A 79 -5.21 -1.09 -3.59
N VAL A 80 -5.82 -0.91 -2.41
CA VAL A 80 -7.27 -1.14 -2.20
C VAL A 80 -8.11 -0.23 -3.10
N CYS A 81 -7.69 1.02 -3.29
CA CYS A 81 -8.37 1.93 -4.19
C CYS A 81 -8.28 1.47 -5.65
N TYR A 82 -7.15 0.92 -6.09
CA TYR A 82 -6.96 0.38 -7.44
C TYR A 82 -7.76 -0.90 -7.71
N ASP A 83 -7.96 -1.72 -6.68
CA ASP A 83 -8.79 -2.92 -6.76
C ASP A 83 -10.28 -2.59 -6.98
N ASP A 84 -10.76 -1.40 -6.60
CA ASP A 84 -12.15 -1.00 -6.86
C ASP A 84 -12.33 -0.60 -8.33
N PRO A 85 -13.16 -1.31 -9.12
CA PRO A 85 -13.41 -0.96 -10.52
C PRO A 85 -14.21 0.34 -10.70
N ARG A 86 -14.80 0.89 -9.64
CA ARG A 86 -15.63 2.10 -9.66
C ARG A 86 -14.83 3.38 -9.40
N THR A 87 -13.56 3.27 -9.01
CA THR A 87 -12.69 4.41 -8.76
C THR A 87 -11.94 4.79 -10.04
N ASP A 88 -11.55 6.06 -10.13
CA ASP A 88 -10.63 6.54 -11.16
C ASP A 88 -9.19 6.56 -10.62
N GLN A 89 -8.23 6.32 -11.51
CA GLN A 89 -6.81 6.30 -11.15
C GLN A 89 -6.38 7.63 -10.50
N GLY A 90 -6.80 8.75 -11.08
CA GLY A 90 -6.43 10.08 -10.61
C GLY A 90 -6.85 10.33 -9.16
N LYS A 91 -8.06 9.90 -8.77
CA LYS A 91 -8.55 9.96 -7.39
C LYS A 91 -7.73 9.08 -6.46
N CYS A 92 -7.44 7.84 -6.82
CA CYS A 92 -6.60 6.96 -6.01
C CYS A 92 -5.20 7.57 -5.81
N ASP A 93 -4.57 8.03 -6.89
CA ASP A 93 -3.24 8.65 -6.85
C ASP A 93 -3.24 9.93 -6.00
N ASN A 94 -4.25 10.77 -6.14
CA ASN A 94 -4.38 11.98 -5.32
C ASN A 94 -4.61 11.66 -3.84
N ASN A 95 -5.41 10.65 -3.51
CA ASN A 95 -5.59 10.20 -2.14
C ASN A 95 -4.27 9.71 -1.53
N PHE A 96 -3.48 8.94 -2.30
CA PHE A 96 -2.15 8.50 -1.89
C PHE A 96 -1.20 9.69 -1.64
N CYS A 97 -1.15 10.64 -2.57
CA CYS A 97 -0.34 11.86 -2.42
C CYS A 97 -0.73 12.67 -1.18
N ASN A 98 -2.04 12.82 -0.92
CA ASN A 98 -2.55 13.50 0.26
C ASN A 98 -2.22 12.75 1.55
N CYS A 99 -2.29 11.41 1.53
CA CYS A 99 -1.88 10.58 2.65
C CYS A 99 -0.42 10.81 3.02
N ILE A 100 0.49 10.87 2.03
CA ILE A 100 1.90 11.22 2.27
C ILE A 100 2.00 12.62 2.88
N TRP A 101 1.38 13.62 2.27
CA TRP A 101 1.51 15.00 2.75
C TRP A 101 1.06 15.15 4.21
N ASN A 102 -0.06 14.52 4.57
CA ASN A 102 -0.62 14.60 5.92
C ASN A 102 0.25 13.88 6.94
N ASN A 103 0.67 12.64 6.67
CA ASN A 103 1.46 11.84 7.61
C ASN A 103 2.88 12.36 7.82
N TYR A 104 3.43 13.10 6.87
CA TYR A 104 4.80 13.63 6.94
C TYR A 104 4.85 15.16 7.12
N SER A 105 3.71 15.80 7.40
CA SER A 105 3.58 17.26 7.52
C SER A 105 4.51 17.89 8.56
N ASN A 106 4.84 17.16 9.63
CA ASN A 106 5.78 17.61 10.67
C ASN A 106 7.24 17.69 10.19
N SER A 107 7.58 17.08 9.05
CA SER A 107 8.91 17.15 8.42
C SER A 107 8.77 17.60 6.98
N LYS A 108 9.01 18.89 6.73
CA LYS A 108 8.95 19.47 5.37
C LYS A 108 9.87 18.74 4.39
N TYR A 109 11.02 18.26 4.86
CA TYR A 109 11.92 17.44 4.05
C TYR A 109 11.24 16.13 3.64
N CYS A 110 10.73 15.36 4.60
CA CYS A 110 10.13 14.06 4.33
C CYS A 110 8.84 14.16 3.52
N ALA A 111 7.96 15.11 3.83
CA ALA A 111 6.78 15.38 3.03
C ALA A 111 7.16 15.65 1.57
N ARG A 112 8.13 16.53 1.31
CA ARG A 112 8.58 16.85 -0.05
C ARG A 112 9.28 15.67 -0.73
N TRP A 113 10.16 14.98 -0.03
CA TRP A 113 10.95 13.87 -0.57
C TRP A 113 10.07 12.68 -0.96
N LEU A 114 9.17 12.26 -0.06
CA LEU A 114 8.26 11.15 -0.32
C LEU A 114 7.21 11.51 -1.35
N TYR A 115 6.73 12.77 -1.36
CA TYR A 115 5.86 13.24 -2.44
C TYR A 115 6.57 13.15 -3.79
N LEU A 116 7.81 13.66 -3.90
CA LEU A 116 8.56 13.60 -5.15
C LEU A 116 8.80 12.16 -5.61
N THR A 117 9.18 11.27 -4.71
CA THR A 117 9.61 9.90 -5.06
C THR A 117 8.44 8.93 -5.25
N HIS A 118 7.39 9.05 -4.45
CA HIS A 118 6.27 8.09 -4.46
C HIS A 118 5.03 8.68 -5.15
N CYS A 119 4.61 9.90 -4.81
CA CYS A 119 3.44 10.51 -5.45
C CYS A 119 3.65 10.73 -6.97
N THR A 120 4.83 11.20 -7.37
CA THR A 120 5.16 11.31 -8.82
C THR A 120 5.14 9.95 -9.49
N THR A 121 5.68 8.92 -8.83
CA THR A 121 5.77 7.57 -9.40
C THR A 121 4.38 6.97 -9.65
N VAL A 122 3.45 7.06 -8.68
CA VAL A 122 2.08 6.56 -8.90
C VAL A 122 1.34 7.36 -9.97
N LYS A 123 1.56 8.67 -10.06
CA LYS A 123 0.92 9.50 -11.10
C LYS A 123 1.43 9.19 -12.50
N VAL A 124 2.71 8.89 -12.65
CA VAL A 124 3.33 8.62 -13.96
C VAL A 124 3.16 7.16 -14.38
N LEU A 125 3.31 6.23 -13.43
CA LEU A 125 3.38 4.79 -13.72
C LEU A 125 2.18 4.00 -13.20
N GLY A 126 1.24 4.63 -12.49
CA GLY A 126 0.12 3.96 -11.80
C GLY A 126 -0.86 3.22 -12.72
N TYR A 127 -0.93 3.59 -13.99
CA TYR A 127 -1.75 2.92 -14.99
C TYR A 127 -1.44 1.42 -15.11
N PHE A 128 -0.16 1.04 -14.99
CA PHE A 128 0.27 -0.36 -15.09
C PHE A 128 -0.23 -1.22 -13.90
N PRO A 129 0.03 -0.87 -12.63
CA PRO A 129 -0.52 -1.59 -11.49
C PRO A 129 -2.05 -1.54 -11.44
N LEU A 130 -2.70 -0.45 -11.83
CA LEU A 130 -4.16 -0.35 -11.88
C LEU A 130 -4.76 -1.45 -12.78
N ILE A 131 -4.26 -1.60 -14.00
CA ILE A 131 -4.76 -2.63 -14.93
C ILE A 131 -4.45 -4.03 -14.40
N ALA A 132 -3.27 -4.23 -13.81
CA ALA A 132 -2.90 -5.51 -13.22
C ALA A 132 -3.87 -5.91 -12.09
N ALA A 133 -4.14 -4.99 -11.16
CA ALA A 133 -5.09 -5.16 -10.06
C ALA A 133 -6.50 -5.52 -10.55
N ARG A 134 -7.00 -4.78 -11.54
CA ARG A 134 -8.34 -5.02 -12.11
C ARG A 134 -8.45 -6.34 -12.86
N LYS A 135 -7.41 -6.74 -13.60
CA LYS A 135 -7.38 -8.03 -14.30
C LYS A 135 -7.41 -9.21 -13.32
N ILE A 136 -6.72 -9.09 -12.18
CA ILE A 136 -6.75 -10.09 -11.11
C ILE A 136 -8.17 -10.14 -10.51
N THR A 137 -8.75 -8.99 -10.18
CA THR A 137 -10.11 -8.92 -9.64
C THR A 137 -11.15 -9.58 -10.57
N THR A 138 -11.10 -9.35 -11.89
CA THR A 138 -12.01 -10.01 -12.83
C THR A 138 -11.79 -11.54 -12.88
N ARG A 139 -10.54 -12.00 -12.80
CA ARG A 139 -10.22 -13.44 -12.79
C ARG A 139 -10.72 -14.10 -11.51
N GLU A 140 -10.52 -13.49 -10.36
CA GLU A 140 -11.00 -14.00 -9.07
C GLU A 140 -12.52 -14.08 -9.04
N GLN A 141 -13.21 -13.01 -9.46
CA GLN A 141 -14.67 -13.00 -9.58
C GLN A 141 -15.20 -14.11 -10.49
N PHE A 142 -14.49 -14.42 -11.59
CA PHE A 142 -14.85 -15.52 -12.48
C PHE A 142 -14.66 -16.90 -11.81
N ILE A 143 -13.54 -17.11 -11.10
CA ILE A 143 -13.28 -18.37 -10.39
C ILE A 143 -14.27 -18.57 -9.24
N ASP A 144 -14.55 -17.52 -8.48
CA ASP A 144 -15.52 -17.54 -7.38
C ASP A 144 -16.93 -17.85 -7.92
N GLY A 145 -17.34 -17.23 -9.03
CA GLY A 145 -18.60 -17.55 -9.70
C GLY A 145 -18.70 -19.00 -10.18
N ILE A 146 -17.60 -19.60 -10.66
CA ILE A 146 -17.56 -21.03 -11.01
C ILE A 146 -17.66 -21.90 -9.76
N ASN A 147 -16.97 -21.54 -8.68
CA ASN A 147 -17.00 -22.31 -7.44
C ASN A 147 -18.39 -22.25 -6.78
N ASP A 148 -19.01 -21.07 -6.72
CA ASP A 148 -20.38 -20.88 -6.24
C ASP A 148 -21.39 -21.65 -7.10
N PHE A 149 -21.21 -21.66 -8.43
CA PHE A 149 -22.04 -22.46 -9.32
C PHE A 149 -21.89 -23.97 -9.06
N LYS A 150 -20.68 -24.44 -8.72
CA LYS A 150 -20.44 -25.85 -8.38
C LYS A 150 -20.99 -26.25 -7.02
N THR A 151 -20.97 -25.35 -6.03
CA THR A 151 -21.43 -25.66 -4.67
C THR A 151 -22.93 -25.52 -4.51
N ASN A 152 -23.55 -24.62 -5.26
CA ASN A 152 -24.99 -24.36 -5.18
C ASN A 152 -25.66 -24.66 -6.52
N GLU A 153 -26.03 -25.93 -6.74
CA GLU A 153 -26.98 -26.35 -7.78
C GLU A 153 -28.40 -25.73 -7.59
N LYS A 154 -28.56 -24.77 -6.67
CA LYS A 154 -29.79 -24.02 -6.44
C LYS A 154 -29.65 -22.61 -7.00
N THR A 155 -30.38 -22.42 -8.09
CA THR A 155 -30.52 -21.25 -8.93
C THR A 155 -30.84 -20.00 -8.10
N TYR A 156 -29.86 -19.13 -7.85
CA TYR A 156 -30.11 -17.76 -7.39
C TYR A 156 -30.03 -16.81 -8.60
N LEU A 157 -31.13 -16.75 -9.35
CA LEU A 157 -31.42 -15.62 -10.24
C LEU A 157 -32.36 -14.69 -9.47
N ASP A 158 -31.85 -13.55 -9.02
CA ASP A 158 -32.71 -12.40 -8.75
C ASP A 158 -33.08 -11.74 -10.09
N GLU A 159 -34.29 -11.20 -10.20
CA GLU A 159 -34.97 -10.78 -11.43
C GLU A 159 -34.16 -9.75 -12.25
N ASP A 160 -33.23 -9.02 -11.63
CA ASP A 160 -32.41 -8.01 -12.28
C ASP A 160 -30.94 -8.40 -12.55
N LYS A 161 -30.55 -9.67 -12.37
CA LYS A 161 -29.22 -10.21 -12.73
C LYS A 161 -28.00 -9.39 -12.24
N LYS A 162 -28.07 -8.81 -11.03
CA LYS A 162 -26.93 -8.07 -10.45
C LYS A 162 -26.40 -8.74 -9.19
N ILE A 163 -25.14 -9.15 -9.25
CA ILE A 163 -24.36 -9.69 -8.13
C ILE A 163 -24.03 -8.52 -7.17
N ASN A 164 -24.23 -8.71 -5.86
CA ASN A 164 -23.97 -7.69 -4.83
C ASN A 164 -22.61 -7.95 -4.15
N PHE A 165 -21.67 -6.99 -4.28
CA PHE A 165 -20.21 -7.19 -4.15
C PHE A 165 -19.56 -6.68 -2.85
N THR A 166 -20.30 -6.43 -1.76
CA THR A 166 -19.77 -5.69 -0.61
C THR A 166 -19.33 -6.57 0.57
N LYS A 167 -18.41 -7.53 0.38
CA LYS A 167 -17.58 -8.05 1.49
C LYS A 167 -16.38 -8.89 1.03
N ARG A 168 -15.19 -8.30 0.90
CA ARG A 168 -13.92 -9.04 0.92
C ARG A 168 -13.19 -8.72 2.22
N GLU A 169 -13.34 -9.58 3.21
CA GLU A 169 -12.43 -9.64 4.34
C GLU A 169 -11.16 -10.34 3.85
N TYR A 170 -10.01 -9.70 4.06
CA TYR A 170 -8.69 -10.21 3.72
C TYR A 170 -8.50 -11.59 4.34
N LEU A 171 -8.71 -12.63 3.55
CA LEU A 171 -8.27 -13.98 3.85
C LEU A 171 -6.74 -13.99 3.77
N VAL A 172 -6.11 -13.48 4.83
CA VAL A 172 -4.78 -13.92 5.24
C VAL A 172 -4.93 -15.42 5.48
N LYS A 173 -4.71 -16.21 4.43
CA LYS A 173 -4.44 -17.64 4.58
C LYS A 173 -3.14 -17.74 5.35
N THR A 174 -3.26 -17.82 6.67
CA THR A 174 -2.24 -18.42 7.50
C THR A 174 -2.05 -19.83 6.96
N VAL A 175 -0.85 -20.09 6.43
CA VAL A 175 -0.43 -21.42 6.03
C VAL A 175 -0.46 -22.25 7.31
N GLU A 176 -1.44 -23.15 7.44
CA GLU A 176 -1.48 -24.12 8.53
C GLU A 176 -0.34 -25.13 8.31
N SER A 177 0.55 -25.16 9.31
CA SER A 177 1.53 -26.17 9.71
C SER A 177 2.15 -27.08 8.66
#